data_AF-A0A6A8GCM7-F1
#
_entry.id   AF-A0A6A8GCM7-F1
#
_cell.length_a   1.000
_cell.length_b   1.000
_cell.length_c   1.000
_cell.angle_alpha   90.00
_cell.angle_beta   90.00
_cell.angle_gamma   90.00
#
_symmetry.space_group_name_H-M   'P 1'
#
loop_
_entity.id
_entity.type
_entity.pdbx_description
1 polymer ?
#
loop_
_entity_poly.entity_id
_entity_poly.type
_entity_poly.pdbx_seq_one_letter_code
_entity_poly.pdbx_strand_id
1 'polypeptide(L)'
;MSDVESQLREQFMDAFSGASFPVKNQMSLVPALPNGPGTKFEADGVTITAMELAAKLGKHQDFPYDDAESLVDDIIEGLKAEDMI
;
A
#
# COMPACT_ATOMS: atom_id res chain seq x y z
N MET A 1 1.04 19.17 -0.87
CA MET A 1 0.88 17.82 -0.30
C MET A 1 -0.61 17.62 -0.23
N SER A 2 -1.15 16.86 -1.16
CA SER A 2 -2.59 16.64 -1.28
C SER A 2 -3.08 15.90 -0.04
N ASP A 3 -4.21 16.29 0.53
CA ASP A 3 -4.84 15.60 1.66
C ASP A 3 -4.97 14.08 1.41
N VAL A 4 -5.19 13.69 0.15
CA VAL A 4 -5.25 12.31 -0.33
C VAL A 4 -4.01 11.49 0.00
N GLU A 5 -2.83 12.01 -0.32
CA GLU A 5 -1.56 11.30 -0.13
C GLU A 5 -1.33 11.00 1.36
N SER A 6 -1.55 12.00 2.22
CA SER A 6 -1.33 11.84 3.65
C SER A 6 -2.34 10.87 4.27
N GLN A 7 -3.62 10.96 3.88
CA GLN A 7 -4.66 10.04 4.34
C GLN A 7 -4.41 8.59 3.91
N LEU A 8 -3.99 8.37 2.65
CA LEU A 8 -3.65 7.04 2.16
C LEU A 8 -2.40 6.50 2.83
N ARG A 9 -1.35 7.33 2.99
CA ARG A 9 -0.12 6.96 3.69
C ARG A 9 -0.43 6.46 5.09
N GLU A 10 -1.24 7.18 5.85
CA GLU A 10 -1.63 6.80 7.21
C GLU A 10 -2.39 5.47 7.24
N GLN A 11 -3.37 5.28 6.34
CA GLN A 11 -4.11 4.02 6.24
C GLN A 11 -3.23 2.82 5.84
N PHE A 12 -2.33 3.01 4.87
CA PHE A 12 -1.39 1.97 4.46
C PHE A 12 -0.44 1.63 5.60
N MET A 13 0.03 2.64 6.33
CA MET A 13 0.94 2.45 7.43
C MET A 13 0.28 1.65 8.55
N ASP A 14 -0.96 1.98 8.91
CA ASP A 14 -1.74 1.19 9.86
C ASP A 14 -1.96 -0.24 9.37
N ALA A 15 -2.33 -0.42 8.10
CA ALA A 15 -2.62 -1.74 7.53
C ALA A 15 -1.37 -2.63 7.40
N PHE A 16 -0.21 -2.05 7.11
CA PHE A 16 1.04 -2.79 6.90
C PHE A 16 1.95 -2.83 8.13
N SER A 17 1.74 -1.99 9.14
CA SER A 17 2.50 -2.02 10.40
C SER A 17 2.43 -3.37 11.12
N GLY A 18 1.31 -4.09 10.95
CA GLY A 18 1.11 -5.44 11.48
C GLY A 18 1.75 -6.56 10.65
N ALA A 19 2.39 -6.25 9.52
CA ALA A 19 3.02 -7.25 8.67
C ALA A 19 4.30 -7.81 9.28
N SER A 20 4.63 -9.05 8.92
CA SER A 20 5.88 -9.68 9.33
C SER A 20 7.01 -9.29 8.38
N PHE A 21 7.80 -8.29 8.80
CA PHE A 21 8.98 -7.85 8.07
C PHE A 21 10.19 -8.78 8.32
N PRO A 22 11.11 -8.94 7.34
CA PRO A 22 11.07 -8.33 6.01
C PRO A 22 10.03 -8.99 5.11
N VAL A 23 9.22 -8.17 4.45
CA VAL A 23 8.20 -8.62 3.50
C VAL A 23 8.91 -8.96 2.21
N LYS A 24 8.87 -10.23 1.79
CA LYS A 24 9.58 -10.71 0.60
C LYS A 24 8.73 -10.76 -0.66
N ASN A 25 7.42 -10.62 -0.51
CA ASN A 25 6.46 -10.62 -1.62
C ASN A 25 5.12 -10.04 -1.16
N GLN A 26 4.29 -9.65 -2.13
CA GLN A 26 2.96 -9.09 -1.91
C GLN A 26 2.03 -10.03 -1.14
N MET A 27 2.11 -11.35 -1.37
CA MET A 27 1.24 -12.32 -0.70
C MET A 27 1.50 -12.37 0.81
N SER A 28 2.70 -12.02 1.27
CA SER A 28 3.02 -11.91 2.69
C SER A 28 2.31 -10.74 3.40
N LEU A 29 1.79 -9.76 2.65
CA LEU A 29 1.00 -8.65 3.21
C LEU A 29 -0.46 -9.04 3.44
N VAL A 30 -0.99 -10.03 2.70
CA VAL A 30 -2.39 -10.44 2.78
C VAL A 30 -2.85 -10.79 4.20
N PRO A 31 -2.08 -11.53 5.01
CA PRO A 31 -2.46 -11.85 6.39
C PRO A 31 -2.43 -10.65 7.35
N ALA A 32 -1.67 -9.59 7.02
CA ALA A 32 -1.57 -8.39 7.85
C ALA A 32 -2.77 -7.46 7.64
N LEU A 33 -3.39 -7.54 6.46
CA LEU A 33 -4.50 -6.70 6.08
C LEU A 33 -5.80 -7.07 6.82
N PRO A 34 -6.55 -6.10 7.36
CA PRO A 34 -7.72 -6.36 8.20
C PRO A 34 -8.86 -7.11 7.49
N ASN A 35 -9.03 -6.92 6.18
CA ASN A 35 -9.98 -7.66 5.35
C ASN A 35 -9.27 -8.50 4.27
N GLY A 36 -8.00 -8.84 4.50
CA GLY A 36 -7.16 -9.52 3.52
C GLY A 36 -7.11 -8.75 2.19
N PRO A 37 -7.21 -9.43 1.03
CA PRO A 37 -7.12 -8.79 -0.28
C PRO A 37 -8.32 -7.87 -0.59
N GLY A 38 -9.41 -7.97 0.16
CA GLY A 38 -10.59 -7.11 0.06
C GLY A 38 -10.47 -5.81 0.85
N THR A 39 -9.36 -5.56 1.55
CA THR A 39 -9.12 -4.30 2.26
C THR A 39 -9.18 -3.14 1.28
N LYS A 40 -9.92 -2.09 1.63
CA LYS A 40 -10.09 -0.90 0.81
C LYS A 40 -9.45 0.28 1.49
N PHE A 41 -8.79 1.10 0.69
CA PHE A 41 -8.18 2.36 1.06
C PHE A 41 -8.91 3.46 0.30
N GLU A 42 -9.34 4.49 1.03
CA GLU A 42 -10.16 5.56 0.47
C GLU A 42 -9.67 6.91 0.94
N ALA A 43 -9.50 7.86 0.02
CA ALA A 43 -9.19 9.24 0.33
C ALA A 43 -9.68 10.19 -0.78
N ASP A 44 -10.44 11.20 -0.41
CA ASP A 44 -11.00 12.27 -1.30
C ASP A 44 -11.49 11.78 -2.69
N GLY A 45 -12.27 10.70 -2.72
CA GLY A 45 -12.82 10.13 -3.95
C GLY A 45 -11.92 9.14 -4.69
N VAL A 46 -10.68 8.94 -4.23
CA VAL A 46 -9.83 7.81 -4.63
C VAL A 46 -10.23 6.61 -3.78
N THR A 47 -10.56 5.50 -4.43
CA THR A 47 -10.84 4.22 -3.76
C THR A 47 -10.02 3.14 -4.44
N ILE A 48 -9.16 2.47 -3.68
CA ILE A 48 -8.35 1.36 -4.17
C ILE A 48 -8.37 0.19 -3.20
N THR A 49 -8.56 -1.01 -3.71
CA THR A 49 -8.44 -2.23 -2.92
C THR A 49 -6.98 -2.68 -2.81
N ALA A 50 -6.63 -3.41 -1.77
CA ALA A 50 -5.31 -4.03 -1.62
C ALA A 50 -4.95 -4.92 -2.82
N MET A 51 -5.93 -5.61 -3.40
CA MET A 51 -5.74 -6.41 -4.61
C MET A 51 -5.41 -5.55 -5.84
N GLU A 52 -6.13 -4.46 -6.07
CA GLU A 52 -5.84 -3.52 -7.17
C GLU A 52 -4.49 -2.85 -6.98
N LEU A 53 -4.17 -2.48 -5.74
CA LEU A 53 -2.89 -1.90 -5.37
C LEU A 53 -1.75 -2.87 -5.69
N ALA A 54 -1.88 -4.15 -5.28
CA ALA A 54 -0.90 -5.18 -5.62
C ALA A 54 -0.79 -5.40 -7.15
N ALA A 55 -1.91 -5.37 -7.89
CA ALA A 55 -1.91 -5.57 -9.33
C ALA A 55 -1.26 -4.41 -10.11
N LYS A 56 -1.53 -3.16 -9.71
CA LYS A 56 -1.00 -1.95 -10.34
C LYS A 56 0.45 -1.69 -9.94
N LEU A 57 0.73 -1.77 -8.64
CA LEU A 57 2.03 -1.45 -8.08
C LEU A 57 2.97 -2.65 -8.03
N GLY A 58 2.54 -3.85 -8.42
CA GLY A 58 3.40 -5.03 -8.45
C GLY A 58 4.63 -4.91 -9.36
N LYS A 59 4.66 -3.91 -10.25
CA LYS A 59 5.84 -3.55 -11.05
C LYS A 59 6.71 -2.45 -10.45
N HIS A 60 6.14 -1.67 -9.53
CA HIS A 60 6.79 -0.55 -8.83
C HIS A 60 7.29 -0.95 -7.44
N GLN A 61 7.08 -2.22 -7.04
CA GLN A 61 7.51 -2.73 -5.75
C GLN A 61 8.84 -3.49 -5.84
N ASP A 62 9.83 -3.03 -5.08
CA ASP A 62 11.17 -3.61 -4.98
C ASP A 62 11.33 -4.42 -3.68
N PHE A 63 10.71 -5.60 -3.65
CA PHE A 63 10.89 -6.54 -2.54
C PHE A 63 12.37 -6.99 -2.41
N PRO A 64 12.88 -7.24 -1.19
CA PRO A 64 12.16 -7.20 0.08
C PRO A 64 12.10 -5.81 0.73
N TYR A 65 11.00 -5.56 1.44
CA TYR A 65 10.88 -4.38 2.30
C TYR A 65 11.20 -4.76 3.74
N ASP A 66 12.08 -4.00 4.39
CA ASP A 66 12.51 -4.24 5.77
C ASP A 66 11.56 -3.61 6.81
N ASP A 67 10.78 -2.61 6.40
CA ASP A 67 9.83 -1.91 7.24
C ASP A 67 8.60 -1.43 6.44
N ALA A 68 7.55 -1.06 7.18
CA ALA A 68 6.31 -0.58 6.57
C ALA A 68 6.50 0.78 5.90
N GLU A 69 7.44 1.60 6.36
CA GLU A 69 7.60 2.98 5.89
C GLU A 69 8.10 2.98 4.45
N SER A 70 9.15 2.21 4.19
CA SER A 70 9.73 2.00 2.86
C SER A 70 8.70 1.41 1.89
N LEU A 71 7.90 0.43 2.34
CA LEU A 71 6.82 -0.15 1.54
C LEU A 71 5.75 0.90 1.19
N VAL A 72 5.34 1.71 2.16
CA VAL A 72 4.28 2.70 1.97
C VAL A 72 4.76 3.85 1.09
N ASP A 73 6.00 4.29 1.25
CA ASP A 73 6.60 5.31 0.40
C ASP A 73 6.60 4.87 -1.07
N ASP A 74 7.06 3.66 -1.38
CA ASP A 74 7.02 3.12 -2.74
C ASP A 74 5.59 2.99 -3.29
N ILE A 75 4.63 2.61 -2.43
CA ILE A 75 3.23 2.54 -2.81
C ILE A 75 2.70 3.91 -3.22
N ILE A 76 2.98 4.94 -2.42
CA ILE A 76 2.55 6.31 -2.68
C ILE A 76 3.22 6.86 -3.95
N GLU A 77 4.53 6.64 -4.12
CA GLU A 77 5.25 7.03 -5.33
C GLU A 77 4.69 6.33 -6.58
N GLY A 78 4.38 5.04 -6.48
CA GLY A 78 3.76 4.29 -7.55
C GLY A 78 2.35 4.79 -7.90
N LEU A 79 1.54 5.17 -6.91
CA LEU A 79 0.22 5.77 -7.15
C LEU A 79 0.33 7.13 -7.87
N LYS A 80 1.31 7.96 -7.49
CA LYS A 80 1.62 9.22 -8.20
C LYS A 80 2.09 8.97 -9.63
N ALA A 81 2.95 7.96 -9.83
CA ALA A 81 3.47 7.60 -11.15
C ALA A 81 2.37 7.09 -12.10
N GLU A 82 1.34 6.43 -11.54
CA GLU A 82 0.15 5.94 -12.27
C GLU A 82 -0.96 7.01 -12.39
N ASP A 83 -0.71 8.26 -11.99
CA ASP A 83 -1.67 9.39 -12.01
C ASP A 83 -2.97 9.07 -11.24
N MET A 84 -2.87 8.32 -10.14
CA MET A 84 -4.01 7.95 -9.30
C MET A 84 -4.25 8.91 -8.14
N ILE A 85 -3.23 9.66 -7.72
CA ILE A 85 -3.25 10.65 -6.62
C ILE A 85 -2.36 11.86 -6.92
#